data_AF-A0A532UUL5-F1
#
_entry.id   AF-A0A532UUL5-F1
#
_cell.length_a   1.000
_cell.length_b   1.000
_cell.length_c   1.000
_cell.angle_alpha   90.00
_cell.angle_beta   90.00
_cell.angle_gamma   90.00
#
_symmetry.space_group_name_H-M   'P 1'
#
loop_
_entity.id
_entity.type
_entity.pdbx_description
1 polymer ?
#
loop_
_entity_poly.entity_id
_entity_poly.type
_entity_poly.pdbx_seq_one_letter_code
_entity_poly.pdbx_strand_id
1 'polypeptide(L)'
;MFKKTTCLISLVLPLVLFDNASAIIYWDAGGLDQLWSTATNWNTDTIPTSIDPVSIDNPEDTHCEIEDGIIAECETLRVGNSGFTTNLDISGGSLTAAGAYVGVDNQSGHGILNMSGGLFSTGSLQIGWAGTGTLNMTGGTIELNDNLVVPGRTGTGTVNLLGGTIYASELRLTSESGSIDITTGTLVLNGNDKEKVQTFINDGRITAYKDQGKFNLDYNVTNEGKTTLSATALLDPIPADGATIPPGEVVLSWTMLDRVLPDEPVTVDVYFTDDLDALLYFTDPAAIQLVGKQDVTSVVVQTQSKKRYYWAVDTYLISNAFPVIGPIFSFEVDNLPPRVEAGADIATWLQDGSRTGNLDATVIDEEATTVQWSVVSEPNEGTAVIENGNSEDTSVTLSAVGEYVLELLVSDGEYSGSDTVTINVYNDSCQAAQSLLEYVPLLGDLNGDCKVDDADMALLNENWLKDNSLTEDWFVIGGL
;
A
#
# COMPACT_ATOMS: atom_id res chain seq x y z
N MET A 1 64.06 -22.62 -55.97
CA MET A 1 62.65 -23.06 -55.96
C MET A 1 62.20 -23.13 -54.51
N PHE A 2 61.30 -22.25 -54.09
CA PHE A 2 60.91 -22.05 -52.69
C PHE A 2 59.99 -23.18 -52.18
N LYS A 3 60.20 -23.52 -50.90
CA LYS A 3 59.50 -24.52 -50.07
C LYS A 3 57.98 -24.28 -49.99
N LYS A 4 57.20 -25.36 -49.85
CA LYS A 4 55.92 -25.33 -49.13
C LYS A 4 55.98 -26.29 -47.94
N THR A 5 55.81 -25.70 -46.76
CA THR A 5 55.75 -26.32 -45.44
C THR A 5 54.29 -26.64 -45.14
N THR A 6 54.00 -27.88 -44.75
CA THR A 6 52.67 -28.31 -44.28
C THR A 6 52.47 -27.80 -42.85
N CYS A 7 51.40 -27.01 -42.62
CA CYS A 7 50.99 -26.56 -41.29
C CYS A 7 49.69 -27.28 -40.92
N LEU A 8 49.70 -28.04 -39.84
CA LEU A 8 48.54 -28.69 -39.25
C LEU A 8 47.89 -27.68 -38.29
N ILE A 9 46.70 -27.17 -38.61
CA ILE A 9 45.92 -26.32 -37.70
C ILE A 9 44.86 -27.20 -37.05
N SER A 10 45.01 -27.45 -35.75
CA SER A 10 43.98 -28.04 -34.90
C SER A 10 42.95 -26.95 -34.59
N LEU A 11 41.72 -27.13 -35.08
CA LEU A 11 40.58 -26.29 -34.75
C LEU A 11 39.89 -26.91 -33.54
N VAL A 12 40.16 -26.39 -32.35
CA VAL A 12 39.38 -26.70 -31.14
C VAL A 12 38.14 -25.81 -31.19
N LEU A 13 36.97 -26.41 -31.45
CA LEU A 13 35.67 -25.77 -31.28
C LEU A 13 35.38 -25.72 -29.77
N PRO A 14 35.28 -24.55 -29.10
CA PRO A 14 34.63 -24.49 -27.81
C PRO A 14 33.13 -24.63 -28.07
N LEU A 15 32.57 -25.78 -27.70
CA LEU A 15 31.13 -25.98 -27.61
C LEU A 15 30.65 -25.09 -26.46
N VAL A 16 30.30 -23.84 -26.76
CA VAL A 16 29.55 -23.00 -25.83
C VAL A 16 28.16 -23.64 -25.77
N LEU A 17 27.87 -24.27 -24.63
CA LEU A 17 26.51 -24.68 -24.27
C LEU A 17 25.66 -23.42 -24.29
N PHE A 18 24.84 -23.27 -25.32
CA PHE A 18 23.75 -22.32 -25.31
C PHE A 18 22.78 -22.76 -24.22
N ASP A 19 22.33 -21.80 -23.40
CA ASP A 19 21.29 -21.98 -22.41
C ASP A 19 20.12 -22.77 -23.02
N ASN A 20 19.65 -23.77 -22.28
CA ASN A 20 18.52 -24.59 -22.67
C ASN A 20 17.31 -23.66 -22.84
N ALA A 21 16.82 -23.49 -24.06
CA ALA A 21 15.49 -22.94 -24.26
C ALA A 21 14.49 -23.93 -23.65
N SER A 22 13.88 -23.58 -22.52
CA SER A 22 12.77 -24.36 -21.96
C SER A 22 11.57 -24.27 -22.91
N ALA A 23 10.82 -25.36 -23.04
CA ALA A 23 9.63 -25.38 -23.87
C ALA A 23 8.48 -24.69 -23.12
N ILE A 24 7.66 -23.92 -23.84
CA ILE A 24 6.48 -23.29 -23.24
C ILE A 24 5.53 -24.37 -22.71
N ILE A 25 5.15 -24.23 -21.44
CA ILE A 25 4.12 -25.03 -20.77
C ILE A 25 2.78 -24.32 -20.96
N TYR A 26 1.75 -25.06 -21.34
CA TYR A 26 0.43 -24.51 -21.62
C TYR A 26 -0.53 -24.89 -20.51
N TRP A 27 -1.34 -23.92 -20.09
CA TRP A 27 -2.57 -24.20 -19.38
C TRP A 27 -3.50 -25.00 -20.31
N ASP A 28 -4.08 -26.07 -19.79
CA ASP A 28 -5.06 -26.89 -20.52
C ASP A 28 -6.30 -27.26 -19.69
N ALA A 29 -6.35 -26.83 -18.42
CA ALA A 29 -7.44 -27.10 -17.50
C ALA A 29 -7.81 -28.60 -17.41
N GLY A 30 -6.82 -29.50 -17.47
CA GLY A 30 -7.04 -30.95 -17.43
C GLY A 30 -7.48 -31.52 -16.07
N GLY A 31 -7.37 -30.76 -14.98
CA GLY A 31 -7.78 -31.14 -13.63
C GLY A 31 -9.26 -30.95 -13.32
N LEU A 32 -9.63 -31.13 -12.04
CA LEU A 32 -11.01 -30.97 -11.54
C LEU A 32 -11.29 -29.57 -10.98
N ASP A 33 -10.27 -28.73 -10.92
CA ASP A 33 -10.29 -27.36 -10.43
C ASP A 33 -9.65 -26.43 -11.48
N GLN A 34 -9.47 -25.15 -11.16
CA GLN A 34 -8.73 -24.22 -12.01
C GLN A 34 -7.46 -23.67 -11.33
N LEU A 35 -6.95 -24.36 -10.30
CA LEU A 35 -5.85 -23.85 -9.49
C LEU A 35 -4.50 -23.99 -10.21
N TRP A 36 -3.68 -22.93 -10.18
CA TRP A 36 -2.30 -22.94 -10.71
C TRP A 36 -1.48 -24.11 -10.14
N SER A 37 -1.68 -24.39 -8.85
CA SER A 37 -0.96 -25.41 -8.09
C SER A 37 -1.38 -26.86 -8.40
N THR A 38 -2.41 -27.06 -9.22
CA THR A 38 -2.83 -28.39 -9.66
C THR A 38 -2.08 -28.79 -10.92
N ALA A 39 -1.16 -29.75 -10.78
CA ALA A 39 -0.26 -30.18 -11.85
C ALA A 39 -0.99 -30.60 -13.14
N THR A 40 -2.15 -31.24 -13.03
CA THR A 40 -2.95 -31.72 -14.17
C THR A 40 -3.68 -30.62 -14.94
N ASN A 41 -3.64 -29.36 -14.48
CA ASN A 41 -4.16 -28.21 -15.24
C ASN A 41 -3.13 -27.68 -16.26
N TRP A 42 -1.93 -28.25 -16.25
CA TRP A 42 -0.86 -27.95 -17.18
C TRP A 42 -0.66 -29.14 -18.11
N ASN A 43 -0.41 -28.87 -19.39
CA ASN A 43 -0.26 -29.89 -20.43
C ASN A 43 0.90 -30.88 -20.23
N THR A 44 1.78 -30.60 -19.28
CA THR A 44 2.90 -31.47 -18.89
C THR A 44 2.59 -32.33 -17.67
N ASP A 45 1.41 -32.19 -17.06
CA ASP A 45 1.05 -32.73 -15.75
C ASP A 45 2.06 -32.36 -14.65
N THR A 46 2.67 -31.17 -14.75
CA THR A 46 3.63 -30.63 -13.78
C THR A 46 3.38 -29.16 -13.50
N ILE A 47 3.62 -28.74 -12.24
CA ILE A 47 3.48 -27.33 -11.83
C ILE A 47 4.69 -26.56 -12.36
N PRO A 48 4.49 -25.43 -13.07
CA PRO A 48 5.59 -24.59 -13.55
C PRO A 48 6.47 -24.06 -12.42
N THR A 49 7.75 -23.85 -12.74
CA THR A 49 8.74 -23.26 -11.85
C THR A 49 9.35 -22.00 -12.48
N SER A 50 10.20 -21.28 -11.73
CA SER A 50 10.87 -20.05 -12.19
C SER A 50 11.73 -20.16 -13.46
N ILE A 51 11.96 -21.36 -14.01
CA ILE A 51 12.65 -21.58 -15.28
C ILE A 51 11.72 -21.93 -16.45
N ASP A 52 10.42 -22.06 -16.19
CA ASP A 52 9.44 -22.52 -17.16
C ASP A 52 8.64 -21.34 -17.74
N PRO A 53 8.70 -21.07 -19.05
CA PRO A 53 7.81 -20.12 -19.67
C PRO A 53 6.41 -20.75 -19.77
N VAL A 54 5.37 -19.99 -19.38
CA VAL A 54 4.00 -20.48 -19.32
C VAL A 54 3.07 -19.66 -20.20
N SER A 55 2.01 -20.30 -20.69
CA SER A 55 0.98 -19.64 -21.50
C SER A 55 -0.42 -20.12 -21.13
N ILE A 56 -1.26 -19.17 -20.68
CA ILE A 56 -2.67 -19.38 -20.36
C ILE A 56 -3.47 -18.95 -21.59
N ASP A 57 -3.82 -19.93 -22.43
CA ASP A 57 -4.25 -19.70 -23.81
C ASP A 57 -5.48 -20.50 -24.23
N ASN A 58 -5.77 -21.61 -23.54
CA ASN A 58 -6.82 -22.55 -23.89
C ASN A 58 -7.21 -23.34 -22.62
N PRO A 59 -8.46 -23.79 -22.46
CA PRO A 59 -9.64 -23.52 -23.29
C PRO A 59 -10.03 -22.03 -23.36
N GLU A 60 -10.87 -21.68 -24.33
CA GLU A 60 -11.53 -20.35 -24.36
C GLU A 60 -12.28 -20.14 -23.04
N ASP A 61 -12.18 -18.91 -22.50
CA ASP A 61 -12.79 -18.50 -21.24
C ASP A 61 -12.27 -19.28 -20.03
N THR A 62 -10.98 -19.68 -20.06
CA THR A 62 -10.35 -20.31 -18.90
C THR A 62 -10.06 -19.30 -17.79
N HIS A 63 -10.10 -19.76 -16.54
CA HIS A 63 -9.92 -18.96 -15.33
C HIS A 63 -8.81 -19.58 -14.46
N CYS A 64 -7.55 -19.44 -14.86
CA CYS A 64 -6.44 -19.96 -14.05
C CYS A 64 -6.39 -19.19 -12.71
N GLU A 65 -6.46 -19.89 -11.58
CA GLU A 65 -6.65 -19.29 -10.25
C GLU A 65 -5.41 -19.42 -9.35
N ILE A 66 -5.06 -18.31 -8.69
CA ILE A 66 -4.07 -18.24 -7.60
C ILE A 66 -4.77 -17.66 -6.37
N GLU A 67 -5.03 -18.53 -5.39
CA GLU A 67 -5.69 -18.21 -4.13
C GLU A 67 -4.70 -18.14 -2.97
N ASP A 68 -5.20 -17.79 -1.78
CA ASP A 68 -4.37 -17.70 -0.58
C ASP A 68 -3.66 -19.02 -0.25
N GLY A 69 -2.38 -18.92 0.13
CA GLY A 69 -1.50 -20.07 0.35
C GLY A 69 -0.87 -20.68 -0.91
N ILE A 70 -1.22 -20.24 -2.13
CA ILE A 70 -0.54 -20.66 -3.37
C ILE A 70 0.71 -19.81 -3.62
N ILE A 71 1.84 -20.47 -3.90
CA ILE A 71 3.08 -19.86 -4.36
C ILE A 71 3.32 -20.33 -5.79
N ALA A 72 3.07 -19.44 -6.75
CA ALA A 72 3.24 -19.68 -8.18
C ALA A 72 4.53 -19.04 -8.69
N GLU A 73 5.25 -19.75 -9.55
CA GLU A 73 6.45 -19.25 -10.21
C GLU A 73 6.42 -19.60 -11.71
N CYS A 74 6.95 -18.72 -12.54
CA CYS A 74 7.27 -19.01 -13.94
C CYS A 74 8.45 -18.15 -14.40
N GLU A 75 9.08 -18.52 -15.51
CA GLU A 75 10.06 -17.64 -16.16
C GLU A 75 9.33 -16.47 -16.84
N THR A 76 8.46 -16.77 -17.79
CA THR A 76 7.68 -15.78 -18.54
C THR A 76 6.21 -16.14 -18.47
N LEU A 77 5.38 -15.20 -18.04
CA LEU A 77 3.93 -15.32 -18.04
C LEU A 77 3.33 -14.78 -19.34
N ARG A 78 2.47 -15.57 -19.98
CA ARG A 78 1.63 -15.13 -21.11
C ARG A 78 0.17 -15.44 -20.83
N VAL A 79 -0.70 -14.48 -21.10
CA VAL A 79 -2.17 -14.65 -21.01
C VAL A 79 -2.81 -14.15 -22.30
N GLY A 80 -3.64 -14.97 -22.94
CA GLY A 80 -4.32 -14.60 -24.19
C GLY A 80 -3.35 -14.44 -25.37
N ASN A 81 -2.41 -15.37 -25.50
CA ASN A 81 -1.50 -15.49 -26.63
C ASN A 81 -2.12 -16.25 -27.83
N SER A 82 -3.16 -17.07 -27.57
CA SER A 82 -4.00 -17.66 -28.62
C SER A 82 -5.02 -16.67 -29.17
N GLY A 83 -5.89 -17.09 -30.10
CA GLY A 83 -6.98 -16.24 -30.61
C GLY A 83 -8.23 -16.21 -29.73
N PHE A 84 -8.16 -16.70 -28.49
CA PHE A 84 -9.27 -16.79 -27.55
C PHE A 84 -9.18 -15.72 -26.46
N THR A 85 -10.28 -15.54 -25.73
CA THR A 85 -10.30 -14.85 -24.45
C THR A 85 -9.88 -15.82 -23.35
N THR A 86 -8.96 -15.42 -22.48
CA THR A 86 -8.48 -16.26 -21.37
C THR A 86 -8.07 -15.41 -20.17
N ASN A 87 -8.25 -15.95 -18.98
CA ASN A 87 -8.12 -15.22 -17.74
C ASN A 87 -7.09 -15.86 -16.80
N LEU A 88 -6.38 -14.99 -16.08
CA LEU A 88 -5.64 -15.33 -14.88
C LEU A 88 -6.23 -14.53 -13.72
N ASP A 89 -6.67 -15.22 -12.68
CA ASP A 89 -7.33 -14.66 -11.51
C ASP A 89 -6.43 -14.84 -10.28
N ILE A 90 -5.94 -13.72 -9.73
CA ILE A 90 -5.12 -13.69 -8.51
C ILE A 90 -5.97 -13.11 -7.38
N SER A 91 -6.53 -13.98 -6.55
CA SER A 91 -7.37 -13.59 -5.40
C SER A 91 -6.59 -13.59 -4.08
N GLY A 92 -5.43 -14.24 -4.04
CA GLY A 92 -4.54 -14.31 -2.89
C GLY A 92 -3.16 -14.85 -3.27
N GLY A 93 -2.40 -15.32 -2.28
CA GLY A 93 -1.13 -16.00 -2.53
C GLY A 93 -0.07 -15.12 -3.19
N SER A 94 0.83 -15.75 -3.94
CA SER A 94 1.90 -15.05 -4.66
C SER A 94 2.18 -15.63 -6.04
N LEU A 95 2.49 -14.76 -7.00
CA LEU A 95 3.02 -15.11 -8.32
C LEU A 95 4.34 -14.37 -8.56
N THR A 96 5.38 -15.09 -8.95
CA THR A 96 6.65 -14.50 -9.39
C THR A 96 6.94 -14.87 -10.85
N ALA A 97 7.27 -13.87 -11.68
CA ALA A 97 7.69 -14.05 -13.06
C ALA A 97 8.91 -13.17 -13.40
N ALA A 98 9.75 -13.54 -14.36
CA ALA A 98 10.78 -12.63 -14.87
C ALA A 98 10.21 -11.57 -15.83
N GLY A 99 9.10 -11.88 -16.50
CA GLY A 99 8.35 -10.94 -17.33
C GLY A 99 6.94 -11.43 -17.63
N ALA A 100 6.00 -10.51 -17.86
CA ALA A 100 4.59 -10.84 -18.05
C ALA A 100 3.96 -10.08 -19.21
N TYR A 101 3.19 -10.80 -20.02
CA TYR A 101 2.54 -10.30 -21.22
C TYR A 101 1.07 -10.71 -21.25
N VAL A 102 0.19 -9.74 -21.41
CA VAL A 102 -1.27 -9.94 -21.46
C VAL A 102 -1.78 -9.45 -22.82
N GLY A 103 -2.53 -10.28 -23.55
CA GLY A 103 -2.93 -9.99 -24.93
C GLY A 103 -1.74 -10.04 -25.87
N VAL A 104 -1.18 -11.23 -26.09
CA VAL A 104 0.20 -11.41 -26.55
C VAL A 104 0.33 -11.38 -28.08
N ASP A 105 0.53 -12.52 -28.77
CA ASP A 105 0.98 -12.52 -30.18
C ASP A 105 -0.16 -12.52 -31.21
N ASN A 106 -1.39 -12.92 -30.83
CA ASN A 106 -2.53 -12.97 -31.73
C ASN A 106 -3.42 -11.73 -31.59
N GLN A 107 -3.73 -11.06 -32.72
CA GLN A 107 -4.59 -9.87 -32.75
C GLN A 107 -6.03 -10.13 -32.31
N SER A 108 -6.52 -11.36 -32.44
CA SER A 108 -7.84 -11.77 -31.95
C SER A 108 -7.81 -12.27 -30.50
N GLY A 109 -6.63 -12.47 -29.93
CA GLY A 109 -6.48 -12.90 -28.53
C GLY A 109 -6.85 -11.79 -27.55
N HIS A 110 -7.54 -12.17 -26.47
CA HIS A 110 -7.86 -11.28 -25.36
C HIS A 110 -7.36 -11.89 -24.05
N GLY A 111 -6.23 -11.40 -23.56
CA GLY A 111 -5.74 -11.76 -22.23
C GLY A 111 -6.39 -10.89 -21.17
N ILE A 112 -6.90 -11.50 -20.11
CA ILE A 112 -7.44 -10.79 -18.95
C ILE A 112 -6.65 -11.22 -17.72
N LEU A 113 -6.10 -10.26 -16.99
CA LEU A 113 -5.49 -10.46 -15.69
C LEU A 113 -6.39 -9.79 -14.65
N ASN A 114 -7.00 -10.56 -13.77
CA ASN A 114 -7.77 -10.04 -12.65
C ASN A 114 -6.98 -10.22 -11.36
N MET A 115 -6.92 -9.17 -10.54
CA MET A 115 -6.24 -9.21 -9.25
C MET A 115 -7.11 -8.56 -8.18
N SER A 116 -7.58 -9.37 -7.23
CA SER A 116 -8.36 -8.92 -6.09
C SER A 116 -7.62 -9.02 -4.75
N GLY A 117 -6.50 -9.74 -4.72
CA GLY A 117 -5.64 -9.91 -3.55
C GLY A 117 -4.27 -10.47 -3.92
N GLY A 118 -3.44 -10.78 -2.90
CA GLY A 118 -2.13 -11.40 -3.10
C GLY A 118 -1.03 -10.47 -3.61
N LEU A 119 0.10 -11.07 -4.00
CA LEU A 119 1.30 -10.40 -4.53
C LEU A 119 1.65 -10.95 -5.92
N PHE A 120 1.79 -10.06 -6.91
CA PHE A 120 2.37 -10.42 -8.21
C PHE A 120 3.66 -9.65 -8.44
N SER A 121 4.80 -10.33 -8.34
CA SER A 121 6.12 -9.75 -8.61
C SER A 121 6.59 -10.13 -10.00
N THR A 122 6.93 -9.15 -10.83
CA THR A 122 7.48 -9.42 -12.16
C THR A 122 8.51 -8.39 -12.61
N GLY A 123 9.22 -8.67 -13.71
CA GLY A 123 10.10 -7.69 -14.35
C GLY A 123 9.27 -6.55 -14.95
N SER A 124 8.99 -6.64 -16.25
CA SER A 124 8.05 -5.74 -16.93
C SER A 124 6.70 -6.42 -17.10
N LEU A 125 5.63 -5.66 -16.90
CA LEU A 125 4.26 -6.06 -17.21
C LEU A 125 3.77 -5.31 -18.45
N GLN A 126 3.40 -6.06 -19.48
CA GLN A 126 3.03 -5.53 -20.78
C GLN A 126 1.60 -5.91 -21.12
N ILE A 127 0.73 -4.90 -21.16
CA ILE A 127 -0.70 -5.09 -21.38
C ILE A 127 -1.03 -4.70 -22.81
N GLY A 128 -1.59 -5.61 -23.61
CA GLY A 128 -1.87 -5.38 -25.02
C GLY A 128 -0.61 -5.37 -25.87
N TRP A 129 0.13 -6.49 -25.90
CA TRP A 129 1.34 -6.58 -26.71
C TRP A 129 1.01 -6.52 -28.22
N ALA A 130 0.38 -7.53 -28.80
CA ALA A 130 -0.15 -7.48 -30.16
C ALA A 130 -1.66 -7.78 -30.23
N GLY A 131 -2.22 -8.43 -29.21
CA GLY A 131 -3.67 -8.64 -29.02
C GLY A 131 -4.30 -7.58 -28.11
N THR A 132 -5.45 -7.92 -27.53
CA THR A 132 -6.11 -7.13 -26.50
C THR A 132 -5.68 -7.62 -25.13
N GLY A 133 -5.12 -6.75 -24.30
CA GLY A 133 -4.79 -7.05 -22.92
C GLY A 133 -5.62 -6.19 -21.97
N THR A 134 -6.14 -6.82 -20.92
CA THR A 134 -6.86 -6.12 -19.86
C THR A 134 -6.29 -6.53 -18.51
N LEU A 135 -5.98 -5.54 -17.68
CA LEU A 135 -5.70 -5.72 -16.26
C LEU A 135 -6.85 -5.11 -15.46
N ASN A 136 -7.53 -5.90 -14.64
CA ASN A 136 -8.49 -5.42 -13.65
C ASN A 136 -7.93 -5.66 -12.26
N MET A 137 -7.75 -4.60 -11.47
CA MET A 137 -7.17 -4.71 -10.14
C MET A 137 -8.14 -4.10 -9.12
N THR A 138 -8.73 -4.91 -8.25
CA THR A 138 -9.63 -4.48 -7.16
C THR A 138 -8.96 -4.56 -5.78
N GLY A 139 -7.78 -5.17 -5.70
CA GLY A 139 -6.99 -5.31 -4.48
C GLY A 139 -5.62 -5.93 -4.77
N GLY A 140 -4.86 -6.24 -3.71
CA GLY A 140 -3.53 -6.84 -3.81
C GLY A 140 -2.42 -5.86 -4.21
N THR A 141 -1.23 -6.41 -4.49
CA THR A 141 -0.04 -5.63 -4.89
C THR A 141 0.64 -6.22 -6.12
N ILE A 142 0.91 -5.39 -7.14
CA ILE A 142 1.80 -5.73 -8.26
C ILE A 142 3.13 -5.01 -8.06
N GLU A 143 4.23 -5.75 -7.99
CA GLU A 143 5.59 -5.19 -7.90
C GLU A 143 6.36 -5.44 -9.20
N LEU A 144 6.63 -4.37 -9.95
CA LEU A 144 7.41 -4.42 -11.18
C LEU A 144 8.84 -3.95 -10.91
N ASN A 145 9.80 -4.81 -11.17
CA ASN A 145 11.23 -4.45 -11.15
C ASN A 145 11.60 -3.51 -12.32
N ASP A 146 10.81 -3.52 -13.39
CA ASP A 146 10.98 -2.66 -14.57
C ASP A 146 9.69 -1.87 -14.86
N ASN A 147 9.20 -1.86 -16.10
CA ASN A 147 8.18 -0.91 -16.54
C ASN A 147 6.77 -1.53 -16.59
N LEU A 148 5.76 -0.69 -16.33
CA LEU A 148 4.39 -0.92 -16.78
C LEU A 148 4.22 -0.33 -18.19
N VAL A 149 3.86 -1.16 -19.17
CA VAL A 149 3.78 -0.76 -20.58
C VAL A 149 2.38 -1.01 -21.14
N VAL A 150 1.70 0.05 -21.61
CA VAL A 150 0.28 0.02 -22.06
C VAL A 150 0.06 0.93 -23.29
N PRO A 151 -0.21 0.40 -24.50
CA PRO A 151 -0.10 -1.00 -24.83
C PRO A 151 1.37 -1.45 -24.81
N GLY A 152 1.60 -2.75 -24.68
CA GLY A 152 2.95 -3.31 -24.73
C GLY A 152 3.64 -3.09 -26.07
N ARG A 153 2.91 -3.17 -27.19
CA ARG A 153 3.48 -3.00 -28.53
C ARG A 153 2.49 -2.44 -29.57
N THR A 154 1.86 -3.27 -30.40
CA THR A 154 0.90 -2.84 -31.44
C THR A 154 -0.56 -3.15 -31.09
N GLY A 155 -0.79 -3.81 -29.95
CA GLY A 155 -2.11 -4.21 -29.49
C GLY A 155 -2.90 -3.08 -28.82
N THR A 156 -3.92 -3.49 -28.08
CA THR A 156 -4.77 -2.63 -27.26
C THR A 156 -4.59 -3.02 -25.81
N GLY A 157 -4.23 -2.07 -24.95
CA GLY A 157 -3.99 -2.33 -23.54
C GLY A 157 -4.91 -1.48 -22.67
N THR A 158 -5.58 -2.10 -21.71
CA THR A 158 -6.42 -1.40 -20.74
C THR A 158 -6.05 -1.83 -19.33
N VAL A 159 -5.82 -0.85 -18.45
CA VAL A 159 -5.63 -1.08 -17.02
C VAL A 159 -6.76 -0.39 -16.25
N ASN A 160 -7.56 -1.17 -15.56
CA ASN A 160 -8.60 -0.71 -14.64
C ASN A 160 -8.07 -0.88 -13.22
N LEU A 161 -7.56 0.21 -12.65
CA LEU A 161 -6.97 0.25 -11.32
C LEU A 161 -8.05 0.61 -10.29
N LEU A 162 -8.93 -0.37 -10.06
CA LEU A 162 -10.13 -0.26 -9.24
C LEU A 162 -9.86 -0.31 -7.72
N GLY A 163 -8.67 -0.77 -7.34
CA GLY A 163 -8.15 -0.94 -5.99
C GLY A 163 -6.71 -1.48 -6.03
N GLY A 164 -6.12 -1.73 -4.86
CA GLY A 164 -4.75 -2.25 -4.76
C GLY A 164 -3.65 -1.28 -5.21
N THR A 165 -2.40 -1.75 -5.27
CA THR A 165 -1.25 -0.90 -5.63
C THR A 165 -0.35 -1.54 -6.68
N ILE A 166 0.03 -0.76 -7.69
CA ILE A 166 1.07 -1.12 -8.66
C ILE A 166 2.33 -0.30 -8.38
N TYR A 167 3.44 -0.97 -8.11
CA TYR A 167 4.77 -0.37 -8.07
C TYR A 167 5.50 -0.63 -9.40
N ALA A 168 6.05 0.41 -10.02
CA ALA A 168 6.83 0.27 -11.25
C ALA A 168 8.02 1.22 -11.30
N SER A 169 9.02 0.89 -12.12
CA SER A 169 10.12 1.81 -12.40
C SER A 169 9.67 2.99 -13.26
N GLU A 170 8.94 2.74 -14.34
CA GLU A 170 8.31 3.78 -15.17
C GLU A 170 6.95 3.33 -15.70
N LEU A 171 6.08 4.32 -15.97
CA LEU A 171 4.90 4.13 -16.81
C LEU A 171 5.21 4.48 -18.27
N ARG A 172 4.83 3.60 -19.20
CA ARG A 172 4.99 3.80 -20.65
C ARG A 172 3.67 3.62 -21.39
N LEU A 173 3.05 4.74 -21.75
CA LEU A 173 1.86 4.78 -22.58
C LEU A 173 2.21 4.96 -24.07
N THR A 174 2.44 3.85 -24.78
CA THR A 174 3.20 3.85 -26.05
C THR A 174 2.42 4.29 -27.30
N SER A 175 1.08 4.16 -27.30
CA SER A 175 0.18 4.63 -28.36
C SER A 175 -1.24 4.84 -27.85
N GLU A 176 -2.09 5.55 -28.59
CA GLU A 176 -3.49 5.85 -28.25
C GLU A 176 -4.38 4.64 -27.91
N SER A 177 -3.98 3.43 -28.30
CA SER A 177 -4.67 2.18 -27.95
C SER A 177 -4.38 1.68 -26.53
N GLY A 178 -3.66 2.46 -25.72
CA GLY A 178 -3.41 2.16 -24.31
C GLY A 178 -4.15 3.12 -23.40
N SER A 179 -4.85 2.62 -22.39
CA SER A 179 -5.53 3.47 -21.41
C SER A 179 -5.40 2.93 -19.99
N ILE A 180 -5.46 3.85 -19.03
CA ILE A 180 -5.55 3.53 -17.60
C ILE A 180 -6.72 4.31 -17.01
N ASP A 181 -7.60 3.64 -16.29
CA ASP A 181 -8.60 4.30 -15.44
C ASP A 181 -8.27 3.99 -13.97
N ILE A 182 -8.23 5.02 -13.13
CA ILE A 182 -7.88 4.92 -11.71
C ILE A 182 -9.11 5.29 -10.87
N THR A 183 -9.48 4.41 -9.94
CA THR A 183 -10.47 4.70 -8.89
C THR A 183 -9.81 4.74 -7.51
N THR A 184 -9.90 3.66 -6.72
CA THR A 184 -9.28 3.57 -5.39
C THR A 184 -7.86 3.02 -5.43
N GLY A 185 -7.44 2.42 -6.54
CA GLY A 185 -6.10 1.88 -6.64
C GLY A 185 -5.03 2.96 -6.81
N THR A 186 -3.78 2.59 -6.56
CA THR A 186 -2.64 3.51 -6.54
C THR A 186 -1.54 3.05 -7.49
N LEU A 187 -1.01 3.97 -8.30
CA LEU A 187 0.17 3.76 -9.12
C LEU A 187 1.36 4.50 -8.49
N VAL A 188 2.43 3.76 -8.20
CA VAL A 188 3.66 4.31 -7.61
C VAL A 188 4.83 4.09 -8.56
N LEU A 189 5.49 5.17 -8.97
CA LEU A 189 6.62 5.15 -9.90
C LEU A 189 7.92 5.57 -9.20
N ASN A 190 9.04 4.96 -9.58
CA ASN A 190 10.35 5.34 -9.07
C ASN A 190 10.79 6.71 -9.61
N GLY A 191 11.33 7.56 -8.73
CA GLY A 191 11.80 8.89 -9.13
C GLY A 191 10.68 9.91 -9.35
N ASN A 192 11.03 11.03 -10.00
CA ASN A 192 10.11 12.14 -10.24
C ASN A 192 9.61 12.14 -11.70
N ASP A 193 8.44 11.54 -11.91
CA ASP A 193 7.78 11.38 -13.20
C ASP A 193 6.52 12.26 -13.34
N LYS A 194 6.31 13.26 -12.45
CA LYS A 194 5.09 14.07 -12.42
C LYS A 194 4.73 14.69 -13.77
N GLU A 195 5.70 15.26 -14.48
CA GLU A 195 5.45 15.92 -15.77
C GLU A 195 5.03 14.93 -16.86
N LYS A 196 5.65 13.74 -16.88
CA LYS A 196 5.32 12.66 -17.80
C LYS A 196 3.91 12.14 -17.55
N VAL A 197 3.58 11.87 -16.29
CA VAL A 197 2.24 11.43 -15.88
C VAL A 197 1.18 12.50 -16.19
N GLN A 198 1.48 13.78 -15.90
CA GLN A 198 0.57 14.88 -16.20
C GLN A 198 0.29 15.01 -17.70
N THR A 199 1.27 14.73 -18.56
CA THR A 199 1.07 14.72 -20.01
C THR A 199 0.04 13.66 -20.40
N PHE A 200 0.17 12.43 -19.89
CA PHE A 200 -0.80 11.37 -20.16
C PHE A 200 -2.21 11.68 -19.65
N ILE A 201 -2.33 12.36 -18.50
CA ILE A 201 -3.61 12.86 -17.98
C ILE A 201 -4.21 13.88 -18.95
N ASN A 202 -3.43 14.88 -19.39
CA ASN A 202 -3.90 15.93 -20.28
C ASN A 202 -4.32 15.38 -21.66
N ASP A 203 -3.66 14.31 -22.11
CA ASP A 203 -3.97 13.62 -23.36
C ASP A 203 -5.19 12.69 -23.24
N GLY A 204 -5.81 12.56 -22.06
CA GLY A 204 -6.95 11.68 -21.81
C GLY A 204 -6.58 10.19 -21.81
N ARG A 205 -5.29 9.88 -21.73
CA ARG A 205 -4.76 8.51 -21.74
C ARG A 205 -4.84 7.85 -20.35
N ILE A 206 -4.90 8.68 -19.30
CA ILE A 206 -5.21 8.28 -17.94
C ILE A 206 -6.47 9.04 -17.51
N THR A 207 -7.48 8.32 -17.05
CA THR A 207 -8.73 8.87 -16.51
C THR A 207 -8.86 8.57 -15.02
N ALA A 208 -9.55 9.43 -14.29
CA ALA A 208 -9.92 9.21 -12.89
C ALA A 208 -11.42 8.95 -12.83
N TYR A 209 -11.83 7.78 -12.36
CA TYR A 209 -13.25 7.40 -12.28
C TYR A 209 -14.01 7.67 -13.60
N LYS A 210 -13.41 7.32 -14.75
CA LYS A 210 -13.94 7.62 -16.09
C LYS A 210 -14.34 9.09 -16.26
N ASP A 211 -13.40 9.97 -15.94
CA ASP A 211 -13.54 11.45 -15.94
C ASP A 211 -14.45 12.02 -14.85
N GLN A 212 -14.81 11.21 -13.84
CA GLN A 212 -15.60 11.63 -12.68
C GLN A 212 -14.79 11.67 -11.39
N GLY A 213 -13.48 11.84 -11.50
CA GLY A 213 -12.57 11.96 -10.38
C GLY A 213 -11.59 13.11 -10.53
N LYS A 214 -10.94 13.43 -9.42
CA LYS A 214 -9.78 14.32 -9.33
C LYS A 214 -8.54 13.45 -9.15
N PHE A 215 -7.47 13.77 -9.85
CA PHE A 215 -6.18 13.12 -9.63
C PHE A 215 -5.48 13.70 -8.40
N ASN A 216 -4.90 12.82 -7.61
CA ASN A 216 -3.94 13.15 -6.57
C ASN A 216 -2.56 12.72 -7.07
N LEU A 217 -1.79 13.68 -7.59
CA LEU A 217 -0.47 13.44 -8.17
C LEU A 217 0.61 14.18 -7.39
N ASP A 218 1.43 13.43 -6.66
CA ASP A 218 2.53 13.95 -5.85
C ASP A 218 3.88 13.29 -6.16
N TYR A 219 4.93 13.91 -5.63
CA TYR A 219 6.29 13.38 -5.65
C TYR A 219 6.91 13.66 -4.28
N ASN A 220 7.48 12.62 -3.66
CA ASN A 220 8.15 12.72 -2.37
C ASN A 220 7.24 13.29 -1.27
N VAL A 221 5.92 13.07 -1.36
CA VAL A 221 4.95 13.44 -0.33
C VAL A 221 4.31 12.17 0.24
N THR A 222 3.61 11.40 -0.59
CA THR A 222 2.97 10.15 -0.16
C THR A 222 4.00 9.03 -0.02
N ASN A 223 4.94 8.94 -0.97
CA ASN A 223 6.04 7.97 -0.95
C ASN A 223 7.39 8.70 -1.16
N GLU A 224 8.32 8.53 -0.22
CA GLU A 224 9.66 9.15 -0.32
C GLU A 224 10.40 8.70 -1.60
N GLY A 225 10.96 9.67 -2.33
CA GLY A 225 11.71 9.45 -3.57
C GLY A 225 10.89 8.97 -4.77
N LYS A 226 9.57 8.85 -4.65
CA LYS A 226 8.68 8.26 -5.66
C LYS A 226 7.59 9.25 -6.10
N THR A 227 7.06 9.02 -7.30
CA THR A 227 5.85 9.67 -7.81
C THR A 227 4.65 8.81 -7.47
N THR A 228 3.61 9.39 -6.90
CA THR A 228 2.39 8.66 -6.54
C THR A 228 1.21 9.28 -7.26
N LEU A 229 0.45 8.44 -7.95
CA LEU A 229 -0.79 8.79 -8.62
C LEU A 229 -1.92 7.96 -8.03
N SER A 230 -2.91 8.65 -7.47
CA SER A 230 -4.20 8.09 -7.07
C SER A 230 -5.33 9.01 -7.53
N ALA A 231 -6.57 8.64 -7.24
CA ALA A 231 -7.73 9.45 -7.59
C ALA A 231 -8.72 9.54 -6.42
N THR A 232 -9.51 10.61 -6.42
CA THR A 232 -10.67 10.80 -5.54
C THR A 232 -11.89 11.08 -6.39
N ALA A 233 -13.00 10.40 -6.14
CA ALA A 233 -14.23 10.63 -6.87
C ALA A 233 -14.78 12.07 -6.68
N LEU A 234 -15.36 12.66 -7.71
CA LEU A 234 -15.95 14.01 -7.65
C LEU A 234 -17.14 14.10 -6.70
N LEU A 235 -17.83 12.98 -6.51
CA LEU A 235 -18.98 12.89 -5.61
C LEU A 235 -18.58 12.84 -4.13
N ASP A 236 -17.28 12.79 -3.80
CA ASP A 236 -16.78 12.75 -2.41
C ASP A 236 -17.63 11.83 -1.50
N PRO A 237 -17.72 10.52 -1.81
CA PRO A 237 -18.65 9.59 -1.18
C PRO A 237 -18.35 9.40 0.32
N ILE A 238 -19.40 9.20 1.11
CA ILE A 238 -19.34 8.75 2.51
C ILE A 238 -20.27 7.53 2.62
N PRO A 239 -19.80 6.36 3.08
CA PRO A 239 -18.41 6.04 3.38
C PRO A 239 -17.47 6.31 2.20
N ALA A 240 -16.23 6.70 2.50
CA ALA A 240 -15.22 6.91 1.47
C ALA A 240 -15.04 5.63 0.66
N ASP A 241 -14.77 5.77 -0.64
CA ASP A 241 -14.57 4.61 -1.50
C ASP A 241 -13.35 3.80 -1.03
N GLY A 242 -13.54 2.49 -0.86
CA GLY A 242 -12.56 1.56 -0.29
C GLY A 242 -12.45 1.58 1.24
N ALA A 243 -13.30 2.31 1.96
CA ALA A 243 -13.24 2.35 3.43
C ALA A 243 -13.67 1.03 4.09
N THR A 244 -13.20 0.80 5.31
CA THR A 244 -13.74 -0.23 6.22
C THR A 244 -14.56 0.46 7.31
N ILE A 245 -15.80 0.01 7.52
CA ILE A 245 -16.73 0.60 8.48
C ILE A 245 -17.42 -0.47 9.35
N PRO A 246 -17.90 -0.11 10.55
CA PRO A 246 -18.64 -1.04 11.41
C PRO A 246 -20.00 -1.45 10.79
N PRO A 247 -20.51 -2.64 11.15
CA PRO A 247 -21.80 -3.13 10.68
C PRO A 247 -23.00 -2.37 11.28
N GLY A 248 -24.14 -2.44 10.60
CA GLY A 248 -25.41 -1.89 11.07
C GLY A 248 -25.99 -0.82 10.15
N GLU A 249 -26.54 0.24 10.74
CA GLU A 249 -27.13 1.35 10.01
C GLU A 249 -26.04 2.27 9.45
N VAL A 250 -25.97 2.37 8.12
CA VAL A 250 -24.96 3.15 7.42
C VAL A 250 -25.64 4.24 6.60
N VAL A 251 -25.16 5.47 6.73
CA VAL A 251 -25.59 6.59 5.90
C VAL A 251 -24.66 6.69 4.70
N LEU A 252 -25.18 6.40 3.51
CA LEU A 252 -24.52 6.73 2.25
C LEU A 252 -24.81 8.20 1.94
N SER A 253 -23.80 9.02 1.69
CA SER A 253 -23.96 10.41 1.29
C SER A 253 -22.87 10.85 0.31
N TRP A 254 -23.14 11.90 -0.45
CA TRP A 254 -22.26 12.39 -1.51
C TRP A 254 -22.41 13.89 -1.72
N THR A 255 -21.38 14.49 -2.28
CA THR A 255 -21.41 15.85 -2.83
C THR A 255 -22.16 15.84 -4.16
N MET A 256 -23.21 16.65 -4.24
CA MET A 256 -23.97 16.83 -5.47
C MET A 256 -23.15 17.54 -6.53
N LEU A 257 -23.21 17.09 -7.78
CA LEU A 257 -22.62 17.82 -8.90
C LEU A 257 -23.29 19.18 -9.11
N ASP A 258 -22.51 20.13 -9.62
CA ASP A 258 -23.00 21.49 -9.90
C ASP A 258 -24.13 21.50 -10.93
N ARG A 259 -25.12 22.36 -10.68
CA ARG A 259 -26.26 22.53 -11.59
C ARG A 259 -25.80 23.12 -12.92
N VAL A 260 -26.26 22.53 -14.02
CA VAL A 260 -26.06 23.11 -15.36
C VAL A 260 -27.06 24.25 -15.62
N LEU A 261 -28.28 24.14 -15.10
CA LEU A 261 -29.33 25.16 -15.19
C LEU A 261 -29.76 25.61 -13.78
N PRO A 262 -29.88 26.94 -13.51
CA PRO A 262 -30.15 27.44 -12.15
C PRO A 262 -31.49 26.96 -11.56
N ASP A 263 -32.50 26.81 -12.41
CA ASP A 263 -33.90 26.57 -12.01
C ASP A 263 -34.34 25.10 -12.15
N GLU A 264 -33.44 24.19 -12.53
CA GLU A 264 -33.73 22.76 -12.58
C GLU A 264 -33.09 22.02 -11.39
N PRO A 265 -33.84 21.17 -10.66
CA PRO A 265 -33.26 20.33 -9.63
C PRO A 265 -32.35 19.28 -10.27
N VAL A 266 -31.20 19.04 -9.66
CA VAL A 266 -30.37 17.89 -10.01
C VAL A 266 -30.95 16.71 -9.23
N THR A 267 -31.34 15.65 -9.94
CA THR A 267 -31.87 14.44 -9.30
C THR A 267 -30.90 13.29 -9.48
N VAL A 268 -31.03 12.26 -8.65
CA VAL A 268 -30.18 11.07 -8.73
C VAL A 268 -30.98 9.78 -8.74
N ASP A 269 -30.39 8.76 -9.35
CA ASP A 269 -30.66 7.37 -9.02
C ASP A 269 -29.53 6.86 -8.11
N VAL A 270 -29.88 6.12 -7.05
CA VAL A 270 -28.90 5.55 -6.11
C VAL A 270 -29.08 4.04 -6.10
N TYR A 271 -27.99 3.31 -6.28
CA TYR A 271 -27.94 1.85 -6.34
C TYR A 271 -27.08 1.30 -5.20
N PHE A 272 -27.45 0.16 -4.62
CA PHE A 272 -26.72 -0.48 -3.52
C PHE A 272 -26.86 -2.00 -3.56
N THR A 273 -25.75 -2.73 -3.45
CA THR A 273 -25.71 -4.19 -3.56
C THR A 273 -24.42 -4.77 -2.95
N ASP A 274 -24.40 -6.05 -2.60
CA ASP A 274 -23.16 -6.81 -2.30
C ASP A 274 -22.64 -7.60 -3.52
N ASP A 275 -23.29 -7.45 -4.68
CA ASP A 275 -22.93 -8.05 -5.96
C ASP A 275 -22.39 -6.99 -6.94
N LEU A 276 -21.07 -6.98 -7.16
CA LEU A 276 -20.41 -6.04 -8.07
C LEU A 276 -20.88 -6.19 -9.52
N ASP A 277 -21.15 -7.43 -9.97
CA ASP A 277 -21.55 -7.70 -11.36
C ASP A 277 -22.92 -7.09 -11.67
N ALA A 278 -23.81 -7.04 -10.67
CA ALA A 278 -25.10 -6.37 -10.80
C ALA A 278 -24.96 -4.87 -11.14
N LEU A 279 -23.93 -4.19 -10.62
CA LEU A 279 -23.64 -2.79 -10.96
C LEU A 279 -22.84 -2.65 -12.26
N LEU A 280 -21.85 -3.51 -12.50
CA LEU A 280 -21.00 -3.44 -13.69
C LEU A 280 -21.79 -3.71 -14.98
N TYR A 281 -22.63 -4.75 -14.97
CA TYR A 281 -23.40 -5.17 -16.14
C TYR A 281 -24.83 -4.65 -16.13
N PHE A 282 -25.26 -4.04 -15.01
CA PHE A 282 -26.57 -3.43 -14.86
C PHE A 282 -27.71 -4.39 -15.25
N THR A 283 -27.60 -5.64 -14.79
CA THR A 283 -28.44 -6.78 -15.23
C THR A 283 -29.89 -6.65 -14.78
N ASP A 284 -30.13 -6.25 -13.54
CA ASP A 284 -31.44 -5.90 -12.99
C ASP A 284 -31.35 -4.66 -12.08
N PRO A 285 -31.31 -3.46 -12.67
CA PRO A 285 -31.09 -2.24 -11.91
C PRO A 285 -32.24 -1.89 -10.97
N ALA A 286 -33.45 -2.38 -11.25
CA ALA A 286 -34.60 -2.15 -10.38
C ALA A 286 -34.49 -2.91 -9.05
N ALA A 287 -33.79 -4.04 -9.03
CA ALA A 287 -33.58 -4.83 -7.81
C ALA A 287 -32.61 -4.17 -6.82
N ILE A 288 -31.67 -3.36 -7.32
CA ILE A 288 -30.60 -2.73 -6.52
C ILE A 288 -30.80 -1.22 -6.34
N GLN A 289 -31.82 -0.63 -6.97
CA GLN A 289 -32.12 0.80 -6.86
C GLN A 289 -32.80 1.13 -5.52
N LEU A 290 -32.15 1.96 -4.72
CA LEU A 290 -32.69 2.49 -3.46
C LEU A 290 -33.60 3.69 -3.70
N VAL A 291 -33.17 4.59 -4.60
CA VAL A 291 -33.86 5.84 -4.89
C VAL A 291 -33.83 6.09 -6.39
N GLY A 292 -34.95 6.55 -6.94
CA GLY A 292 -35.09 6.85 -8.37
C GLY A 292 -35.52 8.29 -8.61
N LYS A 293 -34.70 9.06 -9.33
CA LYS A 293 -34.91 10.45 -9.77
C LYS A 293 -35.37 11.38 -8.64
N GLN A 294 -34.68 11.34 -7.51
CA GLN A 294 -34.96 12.25 -6.38
C GLN A 294 -33.83 13.25 -6.16
N ASP A 295 -34.18 14.44 -5.68
CA ASP A 295 -33.23 15.48 -5.22
C ASP A 295 -32.87 15.18 -3.76
N VAL A 296 -31.93 14.26 -3.58
CA VAL A 296 -31.39 13.82 -2.28
C VAL A 296 -29.86 13.77 -2.38
N THR A 297 -29.18 13.89 -1.25
CA THR A 297 -27.71 13.77 -1.13
C THR A 297 -27.28 12.69 -0.13
N SER A 298 -28.25 11.92 0.39
CA SER A 298 -27.98 10.82 1.31
C SER A 298 -29.10 9.78 1.32
N VAL A 299 -28.76 8.53 1.58
CA VAL A 299 -29.67 7.41 1.83
C VAL A 299 -29.17 6.55 2.99
N VAL A 300 -30.06 5.87 3.70
CA VAL A 300 -29.70 4.98 4.80
C VAL A 300 -29.85 3.54 4.36
N VAL A 301 -28.85 2.70 4.66
CA VAL A 301 -28.83 1.27 4.35
C VAL A 301 -28.51 0.45 5.60
N GLN A 302 -28.80 -0.84 5.54
CA GLN A 302 -28.45 -1.81 6.59
C GLN A 302 -27.38 -2.75 6.06
N THR A 303 -26.32 -2.93 6.83
CA THR A 303 -25.16 -3.71 6.44
C THR A 303 -24.89 -4.85 7.42
N GLN A 304 -24.20 -5.87 6.94
CA GLN A 304 -23.79 -7.04 7.73
C GLN A 304 -22.26 -7.11 7.77
N SER A 305 -21.71 -7.56 8.89
CA SER A 305 -20.26 -7.75 9.06
C SER A 305 -19.71 -8.80 8.08
N LYS A 306 -18.41 -8.72 7.80
CA LYS A 306 -17.63 -9.54 6.86
C LYS A 306 -18.16 -9.51 5.43
N LYS A 307 -18.65 -8.35 4.99
CA LYS A 307 -19.15 -8.18 3.63
C LYS A 307 -18.60 -6.92 3.00
N ARG A 308 -18.34 -6.98 1.71
CA ARG A 308 -18.13 -5.81 0.87
C ARG A 308 -19.44 -5.41 0.22
N TYR A 309 -19.74 -4.12 0.26
CA TYR A 309 -20.88 -3.53 -0.42
C TYR A 309 -20.39 -2.57 -1.51
N TYR A 310 -21.25 -2.40 -2.52
CA TYR A 310 -21.03 -1.55 -3.67
C TYR A 310 -22.23 -0.64 -3.87
N TRP A 311 -21.97 0.58 -4.30
CA TRP A 311 -23.02 1.55 -4.58
C TRP A 311 -22.61 2.53 -5.66
N ALA A 312 -23.61 3.12 -6.32
CA ALA A 312 -23.38 4.08 -7.39
C ALA A 312 -24.46 5.16 -7.35
N VAL A 313 -24.11 6.34 -7.87
CA VAL A 313 -25.00 7.50 -7.92
C VAL A 313 -25.01 8.06 -9.33
N ASP A 314 -26.10 7.79 -10.06
CA ASP A 314 -26.31 8.34 -11.40
C ASP A 314 -26.98 9.70 -11.29
N THR A 315 -26.38 10.72 -11.91
CA THR A 315 -26.79 12.12 -11.71
C THR A 315 -27.47 12.70 -12.94
N TYR A 316 -28.67 13.25 -12.78
CA TYR A 316 -29.41 13.95 -13.82
C TYR A 316 -29.21 15.46 -13.71
N LEU A 317 -28.29 15.99 -14.53
CA LEU A 317 -27.96 17.42 -14.55
C LEU A 317 -29.00 18.28 -15.29
N ILE A 318 -29.79 17.66 -16.18
CA ILE A 318 -30.81 18.31 -17.01
C ILE A 318 -32.04 17.40 -17.06
N SER A 319 -33.22 18.00 -16.92
CA SER A 319 -34.50 17.29 -16.97
C SER A 319 -34.68 16.58 -18.32
N ASN A 320 -34.98 15.27 -18.29
CA ASN A 320 -35.18 14.40 -19.46
C ASN A 320 -33.92 14.08 -20.29
N ALA A 321 -32.73 14.39 -19.79
CA ALA A 321 -31.48 13.86 -20.36
C ALA A 321 -31.17 12.46 -19.82
N PHE A 322 -30.24 11.77 -20.48
CA PHE A 322 -29.59 10.61 -19.88
C PHE A 322 -28.77 11.05 -18.66
N PRO A 323 -28.71 10.24 -17.59
CA PRO A 323 -27.90 10.58 -16.44
C PRO A 323 -26.41 10.53 -16.82
N VAL A 324 -25.63 11.31 -16.08
CA VAL A 324 -24.19 11.08 -15.94
C VAL A 324 -24.04 9.85 -15.04
N ILE A 325 -23.58 8.75 -15.63
CA ILE A 325 -23.43 7.47 -14.91
C ILE A 325 -22.33 7.60 -13.87
N GLY A 326 -22.66 7.45 -12.60
CA GLY A 326 -21.70 7.63 -11.51
C GLY A 326 -20.65 6.52 -11.48
N PRO A 327 -19.49 6.77 -10.86
CA PRO A 327 -18.60 5.69 -10.49
C PRO A 327 -19.26 4.72 -9.51
N ILE A 328 -18.73 3.49 -9.48
CA ILE A 328 -19.06 2.51 -8.46
C ILE A 328 -18.11 2.72 -7.29
N PHE A 329 -18.68 2.98 -6.12
CA PHE A 329 -18.00 3.01 -4.84
C PHE A 329 -18.15 1.67 -4.16
N SER A 330 -17.19 1.34 -3.31
CA SER A 330 -17.22 0.16 -2.46
C SER A 330 -16.79 0.50 -1.04
N PHE A 331 -17.22 -0.31 -0.08
CA PHE A 331 -16.68 -0.29 1.27
C PHE A 331 -16.79 -1.68 1.88
N GLU A 332 -15.88 -2.01 2.78
CA GLU A 332 -15.92 -3.22 3.58
C GLU A 332 -16.64 -2.95 4.89
N VAL A 333 -17.44 -3.92 5.31
CA VAL A 333 -18.15 -3.89 6.57
C VAL A 333 -17.54 -4.96 7.43
N ASP A 334 -16.86 -4.54 8.48
CA ASP A 334 -16.19 -5.41 9.43
C ASP A 334 -16.15 -4.74 10.80
N ASN A 335 -15.90 -5.52 11.84
CA ASN A 335 -15.47 -4.95 13.11
C ASN A 335 -14.14 -4.20 12.91
N LEU A 336 -13.93 -3.12 13.67
CA LEU A 336 -12.69 -2.34 13.63
C LEU A 336 -11.91 -2.61 14.91
N PRO A 337 -10.57 -2.74 14.86
CA PRO A 337 -9.78 -2.94 16.06
C PRO A 337 -9.89 -1.75 17.02
N PRO A 338 -9.74 -1.98 18.34
CA PRO A 338 -9.68 -0.90 19.32
C PRO A 338 -8.57 0.10 18.99
N ARG A 339 -8.89 1.39 19.05
CA ARG A 339 -7.85 2.43 18.99
C ARG A 339 -7.28 2.62 20.38
N VAL A 340 -5.98 2.37 20.51
CA VAL A 340 -5.26 2.39 21.78
C VAL A 340 -4.24 3.51 21.76
N GLU A 341 -4.24 4.33 22.81
CA GLU A 341 -3.17 5.28 23.12
C GLU A 341 -2.66 4.95 24.53
N ALA A 342 -1.42 4.47 24.63
CA ALA A 342 -0.75 4.10 25.89
C ALA A 342 -0.28 5.33 26.68
N GLY A 343 -0.33 6.51 26.07
CA GLY A 343 0.16 7.78 26.62
C GLY A 343 1.48 8.23 25.99
N ALA A 344 1.89 9.45 26.31
CA ALA A 344 3.14 10.02 25.77
C ALA A 344 4.38 9.41 26.45
N ASP A 345 5.50 9.36 25.72
CA ASP A 345 6.81 8.97 26.26
C ASP A 345 7.24 9.85 27.44
N ILE A 346 7.92 9.24 28.41
CA ILE A 346 8.22 9.85 29.70
C ILE A 346 9.72 9.88 29.94
N ALA A 347 10.25 11.03 30.38
CA ALA A 347 11.57 11.12 31.01
C ALA A 347 11.39 11.32 32.52
N THR A 348 12.03 10.49 33.33
CA THR A 348 11.96 10.57 34.80
C THR A 348 13.28 10.19 35.45
N TRP A 349 13.34 10.19 36.78
CA TRP A 349 14.54 9.84 37.53
C TRP A 349 14.20 9.11 38.83
N LEU A 350 15.16 8.34 39.35
CA LEU A 350 15.00 7.64 40.61
C LEU A 350 14.95 8.61 41.81
N GLN A 351 14.09 8.34 42.78
CA GLN A 351 14.07 9.01 44.08
C GLN A 351 14.17 7.94 45.17
N ASP A 352 15.26 7.97 45.94
CA ASP A 352 15.54 6.95 46.96
C ASP A 352 15.55 5.51 46.43
N GLY A 353 15.98 5.32 45.17
CA GLY A 353 16.17 4.02 44.51
C GLY A 353 14.99 3.51 43.68
N SER A 354 13.83 4.17 43.71
CA SER A 354 12.71 3.84 42.82
C SER A 354 11.91 5.07 42.39
N ARG A 355 11.02 4.90 41.41
CA ARG A 355 10.09 5.93 40.95
C ARG A 355 8.78 5.27 40.57
N THR A 356 7.67 5.75 41.14
CA THR A 356 6.32 5.32 40.74
C THR A 356 5.67 6.43 39.92
N GLY A 357 5.07 6.06 38.79
CA GLY A 357 4.31 6.94 37.92
C GLY A 357 3.00 6.28 37.50
N ASN A 358 2.06 7.10 37.01
CA ASN A 358 0.81 6.61 36.44
C ASN A 358 0.99 6.35 34.95
N LEU A 359 0.30 5.33 34.44
CA LEU A 359 0.04 5.11 33.03
C LEU A 359 -1.42 5.53 32.82
N ASP A 360 -1.60 6.55 31.96
CA ASP A 360 -2.87 7.22 31.69
C ASP A 360 -3.19 6.98 30.22
N ALA A 361 -3.98 5.93 29.97
CA ALA A 361 -4.25 5.46 28.62
C ALA A 361 -5.58 6.03 28.11
N THR A 362 -5.79 5.89 26.82
CA THR A 362 -7.09 6.16 26.20
C THR A 362 -7.42 5.04 25.23
N VAL A 363 -8.52 4.35 25.50
CA VAL A 363 -9.06 3.29 24.65
C VAL A 363 -10.38 3.73 24.04
N ILE A 364 -10.49 3.63 22.72
CA ILE A 364 -11.71 4.00 21.98
C ILE A 364 -12.14 2.83 21.11
N ASP A 365 -13.34 2.34 21.38
CA ASP A 365 -13.99 1.26 20.65
C ASP A 365 -15.53 1.40 20.75
N GLU A 366 -16.27 0.84 19.79
CA GLU A 366 -17.75 0.79 19.81
C GLU A 366 -18.28 -0.41 20.59
N GLU A 367 -17.42 -1.41 20.85
CA GLU A 367 -17.69 -2.65 21.55
C GLU A 367 -17.03 -2.68 22.94
N ALA A 368 -17.31 -3.73 23.70
CA ALA A 368 -16.72 -3.90 25.03
C ALA A 368 -15.29 -4.45 24.92
N THR A 369 -14.33 -3.79 25.56
CA THR A 369 -12.91 -4.14 25.46
C THR A 369 -12.35 -4.82 26.70
N THR A 370 -11.24 -5.52 26.52
CA THR A 370 -10.36 -6.08 27.55
C THR A 370 -8.96 -5.53 27.36
N VAL A 371 -8.26 -5.21 28.45
CA VAL A 371 -6.95 -4.54 28.40
C VAL A 371 -5.90 -5.36 29.15
N GLN A 372 -4.65 -5.29 28.70
CA GLN A 372 -3.50 -5.92 29.32
C GLN A 372 -2.25 -5.07 29.11
N TRP A 373 -1.72 -4.51 30.20
CA TRP A 373 -0.38 -3.94 30.23
C TRP A 373 0.69 -5.01 30.43
N SER A 374 1.82 -4.87 29.74
CA SER A 374 2.99 -5.72 29.89
C SER A 374 4.31 -4.96 29.74
N VAL A 375 5.40 -5.54 30.26
CA VAL A 375 6.76 -5.01 30.09
C VAL A 375 7.38 -5.67 28.86
N VAL A 376 7.65 -4.89 27.81
CA VAL A 376 8.30 -5.37 26.58
C VAL A 376 9.82 -5.45 26.77
N SER A 377 10.40 -4.38 27.31
CA SER A 377 11.82 -4.33 27.65
C SER A 377 12.08 -3.46 28.88
N GLU A 378 13.12 -3.82 29.63
CA GLU A 378 13.56 -3.11 30.82
C GLU A 378 15.09 -3.26 30.98
N PRO A 379 15.77 -2.35 31.72
CA PRO A 379 17.22 -2.37 31.85
C PRO A 379 17.75 -3.63 32.53
N ASN A 380 17.02 -4.11 33.54
CA ASN A 380 17.26 -5.39 34.20
C ASN A 380 15.91 -6.04 34.52
N GLU A 381 15.86 -7.38 34.46
CA GLU A 381 14.64 -8.14 34.73
C GLU A 381 14.06 -7.82 36.12
N GLY A 382 12.75 -7.53 36.17
CA GLY A 382 11.99 -7.24 37.38
C GLY A 382 12.18 -5.84 37.94
N THR A 383 12.69 -4.90 37.14
CA THR A 383 12.87 -3.50 37.58
C THR A 383 11.69 -2.60 37.24
N ALA A 384 10.78 -3.03 36.36
CA ALA A 384 9.44 -2.48 36.17
C ALA A 384 8.36 -3.38 36.78
N VAL A 385 7.50 -2.81 37.62
CA VAL A 385 6.36 -3.50 38.24
C VAL A 385 5.09 -2.71 37.99
N ILE A 386 4.22 -3.25 37.14
CA ILE A 386 2.87 -2.71 36.89
C ILE A 386 1.93 -3.20 37.99
N GLU A 387 1.17 -2.28 38.60
CA GLU A 387 0.31 -2.59 39.75
C GLU A 387 -0.87 -3.49 39.37
N ASN A 388 -1.67 -3.06 38.39
CA ASN A 388 -2.76 -3.85 37.82
C ASN A 388 -2.68 -3.78 36.30
N GLY A 389 -2.24 -4.86 35.66
CA GLY A 389 -2.13 -4.91 34.21
C GLY A 389 -3.48 -4.92 33.48
N ASN A 390 -4.59 -5.22 34.17
CA ASN A 390 -5.90 -5.38 33.56
C ASN A 390 -6.79 -4.14 33.72
N SER A 391 -6.19 -3.00 34.01
CA SER A 391 -6.85 -1.69 34.14
C SER A 391 -6.32 -0.78 33.05
N GLU A 392 -7.20 -0.02 32.40
CA GLU A 392 -6.82 0.97 31.37
C GLU A 392 -5.81 1.95 31.96
N ASP A 393 -6.20 2.63 33.04
CA ASP A 393 -5.30 3.44 33.86
C ASP A 393 -4.73 2.62 35.01
N THR A 394 -3.42 2.67 35.17
CA THR A 394 -2.68 1.92 36.19
C THR A 394 -1.44 2.67 36.66
N SER A 395 -0.64 2.04 37.52
CA SER A 395 0.65 2.60 37.96
C SER A 395 1.79 1.63 37.66
N VAL A 396 2.98 2.19 37.43
CA VAL A 396 4.22 1.43 37.25
C VAL A 396 5.28 1.92 38.23
N THR A 397 5.98 0.99 38.87
CA THR A 397 7.14 1.27 39.72
C THR A 397 8.43 0.82 39.03
N LEU A 398 9.37 1.75 38.88
CA LEU A 398 10.66 1.60 38.20
C LEU A 398 11.79 1.67 39.22
N SER A 399 12.81 0.80 39.12
CA SER A 399 13.86 0.67 40.15
C SER A 399 15.29 0.59 39.62
N ALA A 400 15.49 0.81 38.32
CA ALA A 400 16.81 0.96 37.73
C ALA A 400 16.84 2.14 36.74
N VAL A 401 18.05 2.64 36.47
CA VAL A 401 18.28 3.62 35.41
C VAL A 401 18.33 2.91 34.06
N GLY A 402 17.84 3.58 33.02
CA GLY A 402 17.78 3.07 31.66
C GLY A 402 16.40 3.23 31.03
N GLU A 403 16.24 2.61 29.86
CA GLU A 403 15.01 2.67 29.08
C GLU A 403 14.08 1.51 29.42
N TYR A 404 12.79 1.82 29.55
CA TYR A 404 11.70 0.88 29.72
C TYR A 404 10.72 1.05 28.57
N VAL A 405 10.25 -0.06 27.99
CA VAL A 405 9.17 -0.06 27.00
C VAL A 405 8.04 -0.90 27.56
N LEU A 406 6.88 -0.28 27.75
CA LEU A 406 5.66 -0.91 28.24
C LEU A 406 4.62 -0.91 27.12
N GLU A 407 3.86 -1.99 26.99
CA GLU A 407 2.83 -2.13 25.96
C GLU A 407 1.46 -2.29 26.63
N LEU A 408 0.49 -1.54 26.12
CA LEU A 408 -0.93 -1.75 26.36
C LEU A 408 -1.52 -2.50 25.17
N LEU A 409 -1.96 -3.73 25.40
CA LEU A 409 -2.74 -4.51 24.43
C LEU A 409 -4.22 -4.43 24.81
N VAL A 410 -5.07 -4.16 23.84
CA VAL A 410 -6.53 -4.08 24.00
C VAL A 410 -7.21 -4.97 22.97
N SER A 411 -8.21 -5.74 23.39
CA SER A 411 -9.03 -6.56 22.50
C SER A 411 -10.52 -6.36 22.75
N ASP A 412 -11.29 -6.24 21.68
CA ASP A 412 -12.76 -6.24 21.67
C ASP A 412 -13.37 -7.67 21.61
N GLY A 413 -12.52 -8.69 21.51
CA GLY A 413 -12.90 -10.10 21.40
C GLY A 413 -12.78 -10.70 19.99
N GLU A 414 -12.68 -9.88 18.95
CA GLU A 414 -12.42 -10.30 17.56
C GLU A 414 -11.08 -9.78 17.04
N TYR A 415 -10.80 -8.50 17.27
CA TYR A 415 -9.56 -7.83 16.92
C TYR A 415 -8.85 -7.29 18.16
N SER A 416 -7.62 -6.82 17.94
CA SER A 416 -6.81 -6.22 18.98
C SER A 416 -6.04 -5.01 18.45
N GLY A 417 -5.98 -3.97 19.26
CA GLY A 417 -5.08 -2.84 19.09
C GLY A 417 -4.02 -2.84 20.19
N SER A 418 -2.88 -2.22 19.92
CA SER A 418 -1.84 -2.04 20.93
C SER A 418 -1.11 -0.73 20.73
N ASP A 419 -0.58 -0.19 21.82
CA ASP A 419 0.33 0.94 21.80
C ASP A 419 1.38 0.80 22.89
N THR A 420 2.51 1.49 22.72
CA THR A 420 3.65 1.43 23.63
C THR A 420 3.98 2.80 24.21
N VAL A 421 4.43 2.81 25.47
CA VAL A 421 5.03 3.98 26.10
C VAL A 421 6.49 3.69 26.45
N THR A 422 7.37 4.61 26.07
CA THR A 422 8.79 4.55 26.44
C THR A 422 9.06 5.42 27.66
N ILE A 423 9.69 4.86 28.68
CA ILE A 423 10.07 5.57 29.89
C ILE A 423 11.59 5.54 30.06
N ASN A 424 12.22 6.71 29.93
CA ASN A 424 13.66 6.88 30.17
C ASN A 424 13.90 7.33 31.62
N VAL A 425 14.57 6.47 32.39
CA VAL A 425 14.87 6.71 33.81
C VAL A 425 16.34 7.10 34.00
N TYR A 426 16.55 8.29 34.54
CA TYR A 426 17.88 8.84 34.83
C TYR A 426 18.24 8.75 36.31
N ASN A 427 19.52 8.97 36.61
CA ASN A 427 20.02 8.91 37.98
C ASN A 427 19.49 10.06 38.84
N ASP A 428 19.28 11.23 38.23
CA ASP A 428 18.79 12.43 38.90
C ASP A 428 17.98 13.32 37.95
N SER A 429 17.33 14.33 38.52
CA SER A 429 16.48 15.26 37.77
C SER A 429 17.23 16.12 36.77
N CYS A 430 18.52 16.40 36.98
CA CYS A 430 19.30 17.22 36.05
C CYS A 430 19.60 16.43 34.78
N GLN A 431 20.04 15.18 34.91
CA GLN A 431 20.23 14.28 33.77
C GLN A 431 18.92 14.09 32.99
N ALA A 432 17.79 13.91 33.69
CA ALA A 432 16.48 13.83 33.05
C ALA A 432 16.15 15.11 32.27
N ALA A 433 16.36 16.29 32.86
CA ALA A 433 16.12 17.56 32.18
C ALA A 433 16.99 17.72 30.93
N GLN A 434 18.29 17.39 31.02
CA GLN A 434 19.24 17.47 29.91
C GLN A 434 18.91 16.53 28.75
N SER A 435 18.14 15.47 28.98
CA SER A 435 17.72 14.54 27.94
C SER A 435 16.58 15.06 27.05
N LEU A 436 15.87 16.11 27.49
CA LEU A 436 14.73 16.64 26.77
C LEU A 436 15.20 17.42 25.53
N LEU A 437 14.50 17.24 24.41
CA LEU A 437 14.83 17.91 23.14
C LEU A 437 14.83 19.45 23.24
N GLU A 438 13.97 19.99 24.11
CA GLU A 438 13.82 21.44 24.33
C GLU A 438 14.70 21.97 25.48
N TYR A 439 15.63 21.17 26.01
CA TYR A 439 16.48 21.61 27.10
C TYR A 439 17.41 22.76 26.65
N VAL A 440 17.33 23.88 27.37
CA VAL A 440 18.23 25.02 27.19
C VAL A 440 19.05 25.18 28.47
N PRO A 441 20.38 25.00 28.42
CA PRO A 441 21.24 25.24 29.58
C PRO A 441 21.05 26.66 30.13
N LEU A 442 21.03 26.80 31.45
CA LEU A 442 20.94 28.10 32.09
C LEU A 442 22.22 28.89 31.84
N LEU A 443 22.08 30.16 31.42
CA LEU A 443 23.22 31.05 31.35
C LEU A 443 23.79 31.26 32.75
N GLY A 444 25.03 30.82 32.97
CA GLY A 444 25.72 30.93 34.26
C GLY A 444 25.72 29.67 35.11
N ASP A 445 25.09 28.57 34.65
CA ASP A 445 25.37 27.23 35.17
C ASP A 445 26.73 26.81 34.60
N LEU A 446 27.79 27.00 35.40
CA LEU A 446 29.18 26.80 34.97
C LEU A 446 29.66 25.37 35.22
N ASN A 447 29.00 24.64 36.10
CA ASN A 447 29.35 23.25 36.45
C ASN A 447 28.44 22.20 35.78
N GLY A 448 27.35 22.63 35.13
CA GLY A 448 26.41 21.77 34.41
C GLY A 448 25.47 20.97 35.33
N ASP A 449 25.21 21.43 36.56
CA ASP A 449 24.36 20.73 37.54
C ASP A 449 22.87 21.13 37.47
N CYS A 450 22.50 21.87 36.42
CA CYS A 450 21.16 22.39 36.14
C CYS A 450 20.69 23.46 37.14
N LYS A 451 21.59 24.05 37.92
CA LYS A 451 21.30 25.16 38.84
C LYS A 451 22.28 26.30 38.58
N VAL A 452 21.92 27.48 39.06
CA VAL A 452 22.84 28.61 39.14
C VAL A 452 22.89 29.00 40.61
N ASP A 453 23.97 28.63 41.29
CA ASP A 453 24.11 28.81 42.73
C ASP A 453 25.53 29.24 43.17
N ASP A 454 25.81 29.13 44.47
CA ASP A 454 27.09 29.55 45.05
C ASP A 454 28.28 28.74 44.50
N ALA A 455 28.06 27.52 44.01
CA ALA A 455 29.10 26.71 43.37
C ALA A 455 29.52 27.33 42.03
N ASP A 456 28.56 27.80 41.23
CA ASP A 456 28.84 28.52 39.98
C ASP A 456 29.52 29.86 40.25
N MET A 457 29.06 30.58 41.27
CA MET A 457 29.68 31.82 41.70
C MET A 457 31.12 31.60 42.16
N ALA A 458 31.41 30.49 42.85
CA ALA A 458 32.77 30.12 43.24
C ALA A 458 33.64 29.81 42.02
N LEU A 459 33.14 29.06 41.04
CA LEU A 459 33.85 28.78 39.78
C LEU A 459 34.13 30.07 39.00
N LEU A 460 33.15 30.96 38.93
CA LEU A 460 33.32 32.27 38.31
C LEU A 460 34.40 33.08 39.04
N ASN A 461 34.34 33.17 40.36
CA ASN A 461 35.32 33.89 41.18
C ASN A 461 36.73 33.30 41.07
N GLU A 462 36.84 31.97 41.01
CA GLU A 462 38.13 31.28 40.84
C GLU A 462 38.77 31.64 39.49
N ASN A 463 37.96 31.77 38.44
CA ASN A 463 38.44 32.06 37.09
C ASN A 463 38.36 33.54 36.73
N TRP A 464 37.91 34.38 37.66
CA TRP A 464 37.74 35.81 37.46
C TRP A 464 39.07 36.48 37.13
N LEU A 465 39.11 37.20 36.01
CA LEU A 465 40.31 37.88 35.48
C LEU A 465 41.48 36.94 35.10
N LYS A 466 41.29 35.61 35.08
CA LYS A 466 42.28 34.73 34.45
C LYS A 466 42.29 35.02 32.95
N ASP A 467 43.49 35.18 32.41
CA ASP A 467 43.73 35.43 31.00
C ASP A 467 44.52 34.25 30.44
N ASN A 468 43.93 33.53 29.49
CA ASN A 468 44.56 32.42 28.78
C ASN A 468 45.00 32.82 27.36
N SER A 469 45.06 34.13 27.07
CA SER A 469 45.59 34.63 25.80
C SER A 469 47.07 34.29 25.66
N LEU A 470 47.44 33.93 24.42
CA LEU A 470 48.82 33.72 24.05
C LEU A 470 49.53 35.09 24.09
N THR A 471 50.59 35.19 24.90
CA THR A 471 51.30 36.47 25.13
C THR A 471 52.58 36.61 24.32
N GLU A 472 52.93 35.63 23.49
CA GLU A 472 54.07 35.67 22.55
C GLU A 472 53.64 35.43 21.10
N ASP A 473 54.39 36.00 20.15
CA ASP A 473 54.03 36.04 18.73
C ASP A 473 54.15 34.68 17.99
N TRP A 474 54.75 33.63 18.59
CA TRP A 474 54.98 32.35 17.93
C TRP A 474 54.81 31.16 18.90
N PHE A 475 53.76 30.36 18.70
CA PHE A 475 53.55 29.09 19.40
C PHE A 475 53.71 27.91 18.43
N VAL A 476 54.64 26.99 18.73
CA VAL A 476 54.81 25.76 17.94
C VAL A 476 53.71 24.77 18.31
N ILE A 477 52.78 24.57 17.39
CA ILE A 477 51.80 23.49 17.46
C ILE A 477 52.57 22.20 17.12
N GLY A 478 52.49 21.18 17.99
CA GLY A 478 53.37 20.00 17.97
C GLY A 478 53.71 19.44 16.57
N GLY A 479 54.98 19.11 16.37
CA GLY A 479 55.45 18.35 15.21
C GLY A 479 54.98 16.89 15.27
N LEU A 480 54.69 16.36 14.08
CA LEU A 480 54.13 15.03 13.77
C LEU A 480 54.50 13.88 14.72
#